data_AF-M6EHB2-F1
#
_entry.id   AF-M6EHB2-F1
#
_cell.length_a   1.000
_cell.length_b   1.000
_cell.length_c   1.000
_cell.angle_alpha   90.00
_cell.angle_beta   90.00
_cell.angle_gamma   90.00
#
_symmetry.space_group_name_H-M   'P 1'
#
loop_
_entity.id
_entity.type
_entity.pdbx_description
1 polymer ?
#
loop_
_entity_poly.entity_id
_entity_poly.type
_entity_poly.pdbx_seq_one_letter_code
_entity_poly.pdbx_strand_id
1 'polypeptide(L)'
;MKKIKFPILFLSFYWLFHNCGVALTPKATVKIPPQTETEVFRLNLLHGDTKNLYGLNVGIFNFVYYNMIGAQVGIVNSSSNKTSGWQFAIINMAEKNGLFKIQTGIANLLSGTQKDSAGLQVGILNLGTNLFPDIELNKRRGGFYLTIGVGNYETNGLTIGAINLSSKGMNVGIFNRDTEGFNLGITNFQEGLSFSIGAIN
;
A
#
# COMPACT_ATOMS: atom_id res chain seq x y z
N MET A 1 -40.61 -55.26 11.17
CA MET A 1 -39.63 -54.44 10.41
C MET A 1 -40.17 -53.01 10.27
N LYS A 2 -39.79 -52.09 11.16
CA LYS A 2 -40.15 -50.67 11.06
C LYS A 2 -39.10 -49.95 10.21
N LYS A 3 -39.47 -49.50 9.02
CA LYS A 3 -38.62 -48.64 8.18
C LYS A 3 -38.65 -47.23 8.74
N ILE A 4 -37.57 -46.82 9.41
CA ILE A 4 -37.31 -45.44 9.82
C ILE A 4 -37.01 -44.65 8.54
N LYS A 5 -37.89 -43.69 8.19
CA LYS A 5 -37.68 -42.72 7.11
C LYS A 5 -37.05 -41.45 7.69
N PHE A 6 -35.73 -41.43 7.74
CA PHE A 6 -34.88 -40.24 7.74
C PHE A 6 -33.88 -40.51 6.60
N PRO A 7 -33.61 -39.63 5.62
CA PRO A 7 -33.45 -38.17 5.75
C PRO A 7 -33.83 -37.36 4.47
N ILE A 8 -34.87 -36.53 4.50
CA ILE A 8 -35.09 -35.54 3.41
C ILE A 8 -34.93 -34.10 3.93
N LEU A 9 -35.18 -33.88 5.23
CA LEU A 9 -35.03 -32.57 5.87
C LEU A 9 -33.57 -32.13 6.06
N PHE A 10 -32.62 -33.08 6.14
CA PHE A 10 -31.19 -32.76 6.31
C PHE A 10 -30.51 -32.38 4.99
N LEU A 11 -31.05 -32.83 3.85
CA LEU A 11 -30.52 -32.51 2.51
C LEU A 11 -30.95 -31.11 2.04
N SER A 12 -32.10 -30.58 2.50
CA SER A 12 -32.50 -29.21 2.16
C SER A 12 -31.67 -28.15 2.91
N PHE A 13 -31.19 -28.47 4.11
CA PHE A 13 -30.28 -27.60 4.86
C PHE A 13 -28.91 -27.52 4.19
N TYR A 14 -28.42 -28.62 3.59
CA TYR A 14 -27.11 -28.66 2.91
C TYR A 14 -27.05 -27.78 1.66
N TRP A 15 -28.17 -27.57 0.96
CA TRP A 15 -28.24 -26.68 -0.22
C TRP A 15 -28.35 -25.19 0.13
N LEU A 16 -28.79 -24.83 1.34
CA LEU A 16 -28.91 -23.44 1.77
C LEU A 16 -27.56 -22.79 2.11
N PHE A 17 -26.53 -23.57 2.42
CA PHE A 17 -25.21 -23.04 2.83
C PHE A 17 -24.16 -22.92 1.72
N HIS A 18 -24.46 -23.35 0.49
CA HIS A 18 -23.45 -23.30 -0.58
C HIS A 18 -23.26 -21.90 -1.22
N ASN A 19 -24.02 -20.88 -0.82
CA ASN A 19 -23.90 -19.50 -1.35
C ASN A 19 -24.13 -18.39 -0.29
N CYS A 20 -23.85 -18.65 0.99
CA CYS A 20 -24.09 -17.67 2.05
C CYS A 20 -23.05 -16.54 2.06
N GLY A 21 -23.41 -15.38 1.50
CA GLY A 21 -22.81 -14.10 1.90
C GLY A 21 -23.41 -13.63 3.22
N VAL A 22 -22.57 -13.24 4.19
CA VAL A 22 -23.04 -12.69 5.47
C VAL A 22 -23.47 -11.23 5.24
N ALA A 23 -24.77 -10.97 5.36
CA ALA A 23 -25.32 -9.62 5.23
C ALA A 23 -25.32 -8.92 6.60
N LEU A 24 -24.50 -7.88 6.76
CA LEU A 24 -24.49 -7.04 7.96
C LEU A 24 -25.57 -5.93 7.92
N THR A 25 -26.23 -5.70 6.77
CA THR A 25 -27.43 -4.85 6.59
C THR A 25 -28.07 -5.12 5.21
N PRO A 26 -29.36 -4.77 4.98
CA PRO A 26 -30.07 -5.04 3.71
C PRO A 26 -29.46 -4.40 2.45
N LYS A 27 -28.51 -3.48 2.58
CA LYS A 27 -27.89 -2.74 1.47
C LYS A 27 -26.43 -3.12 1.20
N ALA A 28 -25.81 -3.98 2.01
CA ALA A 28 -24.42 -4.38 1.87
C ALA A 28 -24.31 -5.91 1.83
N THR A 29 -24.45 -6.47 0.64
CA THR A 29 -24.20 -7.90 0.40
C THR A 29 -22.73 -8.09 0.09
N VAL A 30 -21.95 -8.52 1.08
CA VAL A 30 -20.57 -8.98 0.85
C VAL A 30 -20.66 -10.31 0.11
N LYS A 31 -20.51 -10.28 -1.21
CA LYS A 31 -20.32 -11.51 -2.00
C LYS A 31 -18.96 -12.07 -1.65
N ILE A 32 -18.95 -13.11 -0.82
CA ILE A 32 -17.77 -13.95 -0.59
C ILE A 32 -17.53 -14.68 -1.92
N PRO A 33 -16.41 -14.44 -2.63
CA PRO A 33 -16.14 -15.11 -3.90
C PRO A 33 -16.12 -16.63 -3.66
N PRO A 34 -16.86 -17.46 -4.43
CA PRO A 34 -17.18 -18.83 -4.04
C PRO A 34 -15.99 -19.80 -4.06
N GLN A 35 -14.85 -19.35 -4.58
CA GLN A 35 -13.61 -20.10 -4.71
C GLN A 35 -12.48 -19.06 -4.75
N THR A 36 -11.55 -19.02 -3.79
CA THR A 36 -10.16 -18.49 -3.91
C THR A 36 -9.53 -18.27 -2.53
N GLU A 37 -8.20 -18.21 -2.48
CA GLU A 37 -7.35 -17.79 -1.35
C GLU A 37 -7.50 -16.27 -1.06
N THR A 38 -8.76 -15.83 -1.01
CA THR A 38 -9.19 -14.44 -0.91
C THR A 38 -9.89 -14.23 0.42
N GLU A 39 -9.37 -13.32 1.22
CA GLU A 39 -9.97 -12.98 2.51
C GLU A 39 -10.57 -11.55 2.49
N VAL A 40 -11.69 -11.37 3.17
CA VAL A 40 -12.43 -10.09 3.24
C VAL A 40 -12.27 -9.40 4.59
N PHE A 41 -12.16 -10.18 5.66
CA PHE A 41 -11.85 -9.68 6.99
C PHE A 41 -10.93 -10.65 7.70
N ARG A 42 -9.89 -10.13 8.35
CA ARG A 42 -8.95 -10.93 9.12
C ARG A 42 -8.49 -10.18 10.36
N LEU A 43 -8.46 -10.91 11.48
CA LEU A 43 -7.89 -10.49 12.75
C LEU A 43 -6.82 -11.49 13.16
N ASN A 44 -5.55 -11.07 13.18
CA ASN A 44 -4.42 -11.90 13.61
C ASN A 44 -3.77 -11.29 14.85
N LEU A 45 -3.56 -12.11 15.88
CA LEU A 45 -2.89 -11.64 17.11
C LEU A 45 -1.38 -11.44 16.91
N LEU A 46 -0.74 -12.25 16.05
CA LEU A 46 0.71 -12.23 15.85
C LEU A 46 1.05 -12.09 14.37
N HIS A 47 0.71 -13.08 13.56
CA HIS A 47 1.15 -13.16 12.16
C HIS A 47 -0.01 -13.50 11.24
N GLY A 48 -0.12 -12.80 10.11
CA GLY A 48 -1.18 -12.96 9.13
C GLY A 48 -0.68 -12.91 7.69
N ASP A 49 -0.50 -14.09 7.10
CA ASP A 49 -0.18 -14.28 5.68
C ASP A 49 -1.44 -14.55 4.82
N THR A 50 -1.65 -13.76 3.77
CA THR A 50 -2.76 -13.95 2.84
C THR A 50 -2.29 -13.78 1.40
N LYS A 51 -2.81 -14.60 0.49
CA LYS A 51 -2.51 -14.48 -0.95
C LYS A 51 -3.18 -13.24 -1.53
N ASN A 52 -4.50 -13.14 -1.35
CA ASN A 52 -5.28 -11.98 -1.77
C ASN A 52 -6.15 -11.43 -0.64
N LEU A 53 -6.10 -10.13 -0.41
CA LEU A 53 -6.93 -9.41 0.56
C LEU A 53 -7.89 -8.50 -0.20
N TYR A 54 -9.19 -8.67 0.03
CA TYR A 54 -10.26 -7.82 -0.48
C TYR A 54 -11.10 -7.31 0.70
N GLY A 55 -10.49 -6.50 1.56
CA GLY A 55 -11.14 -5.91 2.72
C GLY A 55 -10.15 -5.53 3.81
N LEU A 56 -10.40 -5.92 5.07
CA LEU A 56 -9.65 -5.43 6.23
C LEU A 56 -8.80 -6.53 6.87
N ASN A 57 -7.50 -6.28 7.05
CA ASN A 57 -6.59 -7.15 7.80
C ASN A 57 -6.02 -6.37 9.01
N VAL A 58 -6.23 -6.89 10.22
CA VAL A 58 -5.75 -6.28 11.47
C VAL A 58 -4.85 -7.27 12.18
N GLY A 59 -3.65 -6.85 12.56
CA GLY A 59 -2.72 -7.70 13.29
C GLY A 59 -1.34 -7.09 13.46
N ILE A 60 -0.46 -7.73 14.24
CA ILE A 60 0.90 -7.20 14.48
C ILE A 60 1.72 -7.23 13.19
N PHE A 61 1.80 -8.39 12.55
CA PHE A 61 2.44 -8.58 11.26
C PHE A 61 1.42 -9.02 10.21
N ASN A 62 1.21 -8.19 9.19
CA ASN A 62 0.28 -8.46 8.09
C ASN A 62 1.04 -8.53 6.77
N PHE A 63 0.87 -9.62 6.03
CA PHE A 63 1.52 -9.86 4.74
C PHE A 63 0.48 -10.25 3.69
N VAL A 64 0.44 -9.49 2.58
CA VAL A 64 -0.39 -9.80 1.41
C VAL A 64 0.52 -10.02 0.21
N TYR A 65 0.49 -11.20 -0.42
CA TYR A 65 1.50 -11.57 -1.44
C TYR A 65 1.15 -11.19 -2.88
N TYR A 66 -0.13 -11.11 -3.25
CA TYR A 66 -0.53 -10.90 -4.65
C TYR A 66 -1.41 -9.66 -4.87
N ASN A 67 -2.60 -9.64 -4.29
CA ASN A 67 -3.54 -8.53 -4.48
C ASN A 67 -4.05 -8.05 -3.14
N MET A 68 -3.80 -6.77 -2.83
CA MET A 68 -4.45 -6.06 -1.75
C MET A 68 -5.41 -5.03 -2.32
N ILE A 69 -6.70 -5.21 -2.06
CA ILE A 69 -7.73 -4.18 -2.21
C ILE A 69 -8.40 -3.99 -0.85
N GLY A 70 -8.07 -2.91 -0.14
CA GLY A 70 -8.66 -2.65 1.17
C GLY A 70 -7.71 -1.99 2.15
N ALA A 71 -7.72 -2.44 3.41
CA ALA A 71 -6.96 -1.81 4.49
C ALA A 71 -6.17 -2.83 5.33
N GLN A 72 -4.97 -2.44 5.77
CA GLN A 72 -4.16 -3.16 6.74
C GLN A 72 -3.87 -2.27 7.96
N VAL A 73 -4.00 -2.80 9.17
CA VAL A 73 -3.70 -2.10 10.43
C VAL A 73 -2.78 -2.97 11.28
N GLY A 74 -1.60 -2.46 11.63
CA GLY A 74 -0.63 -3.26 12.37
C GLY A 74 0.62 -2.55 12.86
N ILE A 75 1.62 -3.33 13.29
CA ILE A 75 2.97 -2.83 13.56
C ILE A 75 3.79 -2.87 12.27
N VAL A 76 3.66 -3.95 11.51
CA VAL A 76 4.26 -4.13 10.20
C VAL A 76 3.18 -4.56 9.22
N ASN A 77 3.00 -3.78 8.15
CA ASN A 77 2.18 -4.16 7.02
C ASN A 77 3.06 -4.32 5.78
N SER A 78 2.89 -5.42 5.07
CA SER A 78 3.54 -5.69 3.80
C SER A 78 2.52 -6.07 2.74
N SER A 79 2.68 -5.53 1.54
CA SER A 79 1.85 -5.88 0.40
C SER A 79 2.67 -5.96 -0.88
N SER A 80 2.80 -7.15 -1.41
CA SER A 80 3.56 -7.46 -2.62
C SER A 80 2.68 -7.39 -3.86
N ASN A 81 3.34 -7.23 -5.02
CA ASN A 81 2.70 -7.17 -6.33
C ASN A 81 1.68 -6.02 -6.47
N LYS A 82 0.36 -6.25 -6.36
CA LYS A 82 -0.67 -5.23 -6.63
C LYS A 82 -1.36 -4.74 -5.36
N THR A 83 -1.16 -3.47 -5.02
CA THR A 83 -1.76 -2.83 -3.85
C THR A 83 -2.63 -1.66 -4.25
N SER A 84 -3.90 -1.70 -3.87
CA SER A 84 -4.85 -0.59 -4.01
C SER A 84 -5.57 -0.43 -2.68
N GLY A 85 -5.06 0.41 -1.79
CA GLY A 85 -5.58 0.44 -0.43
C GLY A 85 -4.78 1.28 0.56
N TRP A 86 -5.14 1.15 1.83
CA TRP A 86 -4.54 1.89 2.93
C TRP A 86 -3.77 0.96 3.87
N GLN A 87 -2.51 1.26 4.14
CA GLN A 87 -1.72 0.62 5.19
C GLN A 87 -1.46 1.62 6.33
N PHE A 88 -1.90 1.28 7.54
CA PHE A 88 -1.65 2.03 8.76
C PHE A 88 -0.80 1.17 9.71
N ALA A 89 0.47 1.52 9.87
CA ALA A 89 1.40 0.79 10.74
C ALA A 89 2.64 1.60 11.11
N ILE A 90 3.44 1.10 12.06
CA ILE A 90 4.77 1.67 12.32
C ILE A 90 5.63 1.57 11.06
N ILE A 91 5.65 0.40 10.43
CA ILE A 91 6.37 0.14 9.18
C ILE A 91 5.38 -0.35 8.12
N ASN A 92 5.31 0.37 7.01
CA ASN A 92 4.57 -0.06 5.83
C ASN A 92 5.54 -0.37 4.69
N MET A 93 5.35 -1.51 4.05
CA MET A 93 6.08 -1.92 2.86
C MET A 93 5.08 -2.25 1.76
N ALA A 94 5.26 -1.68 0.58
CA ALA A 94 4.52 -2.10 -0.59
C ALA A 94 5.34 -1.95 -1.88
N GLU A 95 5.03 -2.80 -2.86
CA GLU A 95 5.47 -2.53 -4.21
C GLU A 95 4.69 -1.35 -4.81
N LYS A 96 5.23 -0.65 -5.80
CA LYS A 96 4.57 0.44 -6.55
C LYS A 96 3.53 -0.07 -7.56
N ASN A 97 3.30 -1.39 -7.69
CA ASN A 97 2.24 -1.86 -8.58
C ASN A 97 0.83 -1.78 -7.98
N GLY A 98 -0.15 -1.32 -8.75
CA GLY A 98 -1.51 -0.97 -8.31
C GLY A 98 -1.87 0.48 -8.60
N LEU A 99 -3.16 0.81 -8.51
CA LEU A 99 -3.69 2.10 -8.97
C LEU A 99 -3.44 3.22 -7.96
N PHE A 100 -3.83 3.00 -6.69
CA PHE A 100 -3.81 4.03 -5.67
C PHE A 100 -3.47 3.49 -4.28
N LYS A 101 -2.50 4.10 -3.59
CA LYS A 101 -2.03 3.63 -2.27
C LYS A 101 -1.96 4.74 -1.26
N ILE A 102 -2.36 4.44 -0.04
CA ILE A 102 -2.14 5.30 1.12
C ILE A 102 -1.28 4.53 2.10
N GLN A 103 -0.17 5.11 2.52
CA GLN A 103 0.65 4.60 3.62
C GLN A 103 0.78 5.69 4.68
N THR A 104 0.42 5.34 5.90
CA THR A 104 0.52 6.22 7.06
C THR A 104 1.25 5.49 8.17
N GLY A 105 2.33 6.06 8.69
CA GLY A 105 3.18 5.35 9.63
C GLY A 105 4.40 6.11 10.10
N ILE A 106 5.31 5.42 10.79
CA ILE A 106 6.62 5.99 11.12
C ILE A 106 7.54 5.87 9.90
N ALA A 107 7.61 4.70 9.29
CA ALA A 107 8.41 4.42 8.11
C ALA A 107 7.54 3.81 6.99
N ASN A 108 7.57 4.43 5.81
CA ASN A 108 6.88 3.96 4.62
C ASN A 108 7.89 3.63 3.53
N LEU A 109 7.81 2.41 2.97
CA LEU A 109 8.69 1.93 1.92
C LEU A 109 7.85 1.55 0.69
N LEU A 110 8.12 2.23 -0.42
CA LEU A 110 7.51 1.96 -1.71
C LEU A 110 8.57 1.57 -2.74
N SER A 111 8.48 0.34 -3.26
CA SER A 111 9.46 -0.22 -4.20
C SER A 111 8.87 -0.56 -5.56
N GLY A 112 9.52 -0.20 -6.67
CA GLY A 112 9.12 -0.64 -8.01
C GLY A 112 8.97 0.49 -9.04
N THR A 113 8.51 0.13 -10.24
CA THR A 113 8.71 0.95 -11.46
C THR A 113 7.42 1.29 -12.22
N GLN A 114 6.23 1.07 -11.63
CA GLN A 114 4.97 1.31 -12.34
C GLN A 114 4.71 2.82 -12.56
N LYS A 115 4.61 3.21 -13.85
CA LYS A 115 4.39 4.60 -14.26
C LYS A 115 2.98 5.16 -13.99
N ASP A 116 1.98 4.29 -13.97
CA ASP A 116 0.57 4.66 -13.83
C ASP A 116 0.06 4.35 -12.42
N SER A 117 0.85 4.70 -11.41
CA SER A 117 0.49 4.55 -10.00
C SER A 117 0.32 5.92 -9.36
N ALA A 118 -0.60 6.04 -8.41
CA ALA A 118 -0.72 7.23 -7.57
C ALA A 118 -0.75 6.86 -6.10
N GLY A 119 -0.47 7.82 -5.23
CA GLY A 119 -0.64 7.56 -3.81
C GLY A 119 -0.26 8.69 -2.88
N LEU A 120 -0.36 8.37 -1.61
CA LEU A 120 -0.06 9.22 -0.47
C LEU A 120 0.84 8.45 0.49
N GLN A 121 1.98 9.04 0.84
CA GLN A 121 2.85 8.57 1.92
C GLN A 121 2.89 9.65 3.00
N VAL A 122 2.50 9.32 4.22
CA VAL A 122 2.61 10.20 5.38
C VAL A 122 3.37 9.48 6.49
N GLY A 123 4.52 9.99 6.88
CA GLY A 123 5.28 9.40 7.96
C GLY A 123 6.52 10.19 8.35
N ILE A 124 7.24 9.74 9.37
CA ILE A 124 8.50 10.39 9.75
C ILE A 124 9.52 10.19 8.64
N LEU A 125 9.63 8.96 8.15
CA LEU A 125 10.53 8.56 7.07
C LEU A 125 9.74 7.93 5.92
N ASN A 126 9.96 8.43 4.70
CA ASN A 126 9.39 7.85 3.48
C ASN A 126 10.49 7.51 2.49
N LEU A 127 10.48 6.28 1.97
CA LEU A 127 11.49 5.76 1.04
C LEU A 127 10.83 5.27 -0.24
N GLY A 128 11.20 5.86 -1.38
CA GLY A 128 10.73 5.49 -2.71
C GLY A 128 11.75 4.66 -3.50
N THR A 129 12.45 3.73 -2.85
CA THR A 129 13.58 2.98 -3.42
C THR A 129 13.21 2.08 -4.63
N ASN A 130 14.21 1.77 -5.45
CA ASN A 130 14.20 0.56 -6.26
C ASN A 130 15.06 -0.48 -5.54
N LEU A 131 14.45 -1.40 -4.77
CA LEU A 131 15.18 -2.45 -4.04
C LEU A 131 15.96 -3.44 -4.95
N PHE A 132 15.81 -3.34 -6.28
CA PHE A 132 16.57 -4.10 -7.27
C PHE A 132 17.50 -3.18 -8.07
N PRO A 133 18.80 -3.16 -7.78
CA PRO A 133 19.79 -2.28 -8.41
C PRO A 133 20.27 -2.76 -9.79
N ASP A 134 19.46 -3.51 -10.55
CA ASP A 134 19.87 -3.98 -11.88
C ASP A 134 19.71 -2.89 -12.97
N ILE A 135 20.78 -2.77 -13.75
CA ILE A 135 21.37 -1.52 -14.28
C ILE A 135 20.60 -0.86 -15.44
N GLU A 136 19.44 -1.38 -15.86
CA GLU A 136 18.71 -0.83 -17.02
C GLU A 136 17.25 -0.40 -16.75
N LEU A 137 16.67 -0.80 -15.60
CA LEU A 137 15.30 -0.43 -15.21
C LEU A 137 15.18 0.88 -14.43
N ASN A 138 16.32 1.50 -14.08
CA ASN A 138 16.39 2.78 -13.37
C ASN A 138 15.81 3.98 -14.14
N LYS A 139 15.42 3.82 -15.41
CA LYS A 139 14.82 4.88 -16.24
C LYS A 139 13.31 5.07 -16.07
N ARG A 140 12.63 4.29 -15.23
CA ARG A 140 11.16 4.42 -15.06
C ARG A 140 10.76 4.56 -13.60
N ARG A 141 11.27 5.61 -12.95
CA ARG A 141 10.54 6.28 -11.86
C ARG A 141 9.28 6.87 -12.47
N GLY A 142 8.13 6.32 -12.14
CA GLY A 142 6.85 6.90 -12.52
C GLY A 142 5.83 6.74 -11.41
N GLY A 143 4.64 7.23 -11.70
CA GLY A 143 3.61 7.45 -10.72
C GLY A 143 3.73 8.79 -10.01
N PHE A 144 2.59 9.25 -9.48
CA PHE A 144 2.48 10.52 -8.78
C PHE A 144 2.15 10.27 -7.32
N TYR A 145 3.10 10.55 -6.42
CA TYR A 145 2.87 10.44 -4.99
C TYR A 145 2.89 11.82 -4.35
N LEU A 146 1.92 12.08 -3.47
CA LEU A 146 2.06 13.09 -2.44
C LEU A 146 2.80 12.43 -1.27
N THR A 147 3.96 12.95 -0.91
CA THR A 147 4.75 12.43 0.19
C THR A 147 4.96 13.54 1.23
N ILE A 148 4.59 13.27 2.48
CA ILE A 148 4.71 14.19 3.60
C ILE A 148 5.51 13.49 4.70
N GLY A 149 6.61 14.09 5.12
CA GLY A 149 7.39 13.54 6.23
C GLY A 149 8.56 14.39 6.70
N VAL A 150 9.25 13.92 7.73
CA VAL A 150 10.45 14.61 8.21
C VAL A 150 11.60 14.37 7.24
N GLY A 151 11.84 13.11 6.88
CA GLY A 151 12.85 12.68 5.92
C GLY A 151 12.22 11.91 4.77
N ASN A 152 12.50 12.37 3.54
CA ASN A 152 12.01 11.74 2.32
C ASN A 152 13.20 11.38 1.43
N TYR A 153 13.30 10.11 1.02
CA TYR A 153 14.40 9.61 0.19
C TYR A 153 13.86 8.93 -1.07
N GLU A 154 14.37 9.32 -2.24
CA GLU A 154 14.00 8.76 -3.55
C GLU A 154 12.49 8.78 -3.86
N THR A 155 11.78 9.80 -3.37
CA THR A 155 10.34 9.95 -3.61
C THR A 155 10.06 10.59 -4.97
N ASN A 156 8.84 10.40 -5.51
CA ASN A 156 8.42 10.95 -6.81
C ASN A 156 7.09 11.68 -6.69
N GLY A 157 6.93 12.82 -7.36
CA GLY A 157 5.68 13.60 -7.38
C GLY A 157 5.83 14.88 -6.58
N LEU A 158 4.94 15.11 -5.61
CA LEU A 158 5.03 16.22 -4.67
C LEU A 158 5.57 15.71 -3.34
N THR A 159 6.74 16.19 -2.94
CA THR A 159 7.39 15.84 -1.67
C THR A 159 7.43 17.06 -0.76
N ILE A 160 6.91 16.93 0.45
CA ILE A 160 6.93 17.94 1.49
C ILE A 160 7.65 17.35 2.70
N GLY A 161 8.73 18.01 3.15
CA GLY A 161 9.40 17.57 4.36
C GLY A 161 10.50 18.47 4.86
N ALA A 162 11.08 18.15 6.01
CA ALA A 162 12.24 18.90 6.49
C ALA A 162 13.45 18.63 5.59
N ILE A 163 13.65 17.36 5.22
CA ILE A 163 14.79 16.88 4.44
C ILE A 163 14.26 16.03 3.27
N ASN A 164 14.56 16.46 2.04
CA ASN A 164 14.25 15.72 0.82
C ASN A 164 15.56 15.37 0.09
N LEU A 165 15.76 14.08 -0.18
CA LEU A 165 17.00 13.54 -0.73
C LEU A 165 16.71 12.68 -1.97
N SER A 166 17.40 12.96 -3.08
CA SER A 166 17.31 12.16 -4.32
C SER A 166 15.89 12.03 -4.88
N SER A 167 14.99 12.95 -4.50
CA SER A 167 13.57 12.97 -4.86
C SER A 167 13.34 13.72 -6.18
N LYS A 168 12.28 13.34 -6.91
CA LYS A 168 11.95 13.89 -8.23
C LYS A 168 10.57 14.53 -8.26
N GLY A 169 10.44 15.66 -8.95
CA GLY A 169 9.17 16.36 -9.16
C GLY A 169 9.17 17.73 -8.49
N MET A 170 8.23 17.95 -7.58
CA MET A 170 8.16 19.18 -6.78
C MET A 170 8.57 18.87 -5.34
N ASN A 171 9.66 19.48 -4.88
CA ASN A 171 10.22 19.25 -3.56
C ASN A 171 10.11 20.54 -2.74
N VAL A 172 9.41 20.47 -1.62
CA VAL A 172 9.24 21.56 -0.67
C VAL A 172 9.86 21.13 0.65
N GLY A 173 10.86 21.86 1.13
CA GLY A 173 11.48 21.52 2.40
C GLY A 173 12.52 22.50 2.91
N ILE A 174 13.08 22.22 4.08
CA ILE A 174 14.19 23.03 4.61
C ILE A 174 15.45 22.74 3.78
N PHE A 175 15.74 21.46 3.57
CA PHE A 175 16.90 20.96 2.85
C PHE A 175 16.47 20.06 1.70
N ASN A 176 16.83 20.44 0.46
CA ASN A 176 16.66 19.61 -0.73
C ASN A 176 18.04 19.27 -1.30
N ARG A 177 18.37 17.99 -1.43
CA ARG A 177 19.66 17.55 -1.97
C ARG A 177 19.51 16.43 -2.99
N ASP A 178 20.29 16.53 -4.06
CA ASP A 178 20.29 15.61 -5.21
C ASP A 178 18.89 15.45 -5.81
N THR A 179 18.05 16.48 -5.65
CA THR A 179 16.66 16.49 -6.10
C THR A 179 16.54 17.01 -7.53
N GLU A 180 15.59 16.46 -8.28
CA GLU A 180 15.28 16.82 -9.67
C GLU A 180 13.92 17.53 -9.77
N GLY A 181 13.81 18.53 -10.65
CA GLY A 181 12.57 19.27 -10.92
C GLY A 181 12.50 20.61 -10.21
N PHE A 182 11.35 20.95 -9.62
CA PHE A 182 11.17 22.20 -8.89
C PHE A 182 11.53 22.01 -7.43
N ASN A 183 12.43 22.83 -6.89
CA ASN A 183 12.74 22.78 -5.46
C ASN A 183 12.57 24.15 -4.82
N LEU A 184 11.76 24.15 -3.76
CA LEU A 184 11.56 25.27 -2.85
C LEU A 184 12.10 24.87 -1.49
N GLY A 185 13.09 25.62 -1.01
CA GLY A 185 13.64 25.39 0.32
C GLY A 185 14.63 26.43 0.78
N ILE A 186 15.14 26.28 2.00
CA ILE A 186 16.17 27.20 2.51
C ILE A 186 17.49 26.91 1.79
N THR A 187 17.85 25.63 1.71
CA THR A 187 19.06 25.15 1.03
C THR A 187 18.72 24.11 -0.02
N ASN A 188 19.18 24.32 -1.25
CA ASN A 188 19.03 23.41 -2.36
C ASN A 188 20.43 23.06 -2.89
N PHE A 189 20.77 21.76 -2.92
CA PHE A 189 22.02 21.25 -3.49
C PHE A 189 21.71 20.29 -4.62
N GLN A 190 21.99 20.70 -5.86
CA GLN A 190 21.49 20.00 -7.05
C GLN A 190 22.62 19.47 -7.91
N GLU A 191 22.45 18.24 -8.39
CA GLU A 191 23.34 17.64 -9.39
C GLU A 191 22.68 17.51 -10.78
N GLY A 192 21.37 17.77 -10.89
CA GLY A 192 20.56 17.52 -12.10
C GLY A 192 19.80 18.73 -12.65
N LEU A 193 18.92 18.48 -13.62
CA LEU A 193 18.08 19.51 -14.25
C LEU A 193 16.97 19.96 -13.28
N SER A 194 17.20 21.10 -12.63
CA SER A 194 16.36 21.58 -11.54
C SER A 194 16.17 23.10 -11.57
N PHE A 195 15.06 23.56 -10.99
CA PHE A 195 14.75 24.98 -10.79
C PHE A 195 14.69 25.31 -9.30
N SER A 196 15.72 26.06 -8.87
CA SER A 196 16.03 26.66 -7.56
C SER A 196 15.17 27.82 -7.06
N ILE A 197 14.40 27.69 -5.97
CA ILE A 197 14.09 28.84 -5.10
C ILE A 197 14.56 28.54 -3.68
N GLY A 198 15.48 29.35 -3.19
CA GLY A 198 16.01 29.26 -1.83
C GLY A 198 17.07 30.30 -1.51
N ALA A 199 17.46 30.37 -0.24
CA ALA A 199 18.54 31.24 0.22
C ALA A 199 19.91 30.76 -0.30
N ILE A 200 20.07 29.45 -0.44
CA ILE A 200 21.25 28.79 -1.02
C ILE A 200 20.77 27.83 -2.10
N ASN A 201 21.33 27.95 -3.31
CA ASN A 201 21.05 27.10 -4.48
C ASN A 201 22.34 26.70 -5.18
#